data_AF-A0A1V4JK16-F1
#
_entry.id   AF-A0A1V4JK16-F1
#
_cell.length_a   1.000
_cell.length_b   1.000
_cell.length_c   1.000
_cell.angle_alpha   90.00
_cell.angle_beta   90.00
_cell.angle_gamma   90.00
#
_symmetry.space_group_name_H-M   'P 1'
#
loop_
_entity.id
_entity.type
_entity.pdbx_description
1 polymer ?
#
loop_
_entity_poly.entity_id
_entity_poly.type
_entity_poly.pdbx_seq_one_letter_code
_entity_poly.pdbx_strand_id
1 'polypeptide(L)'
;MRWLFSSRMRVRWSGPEKLLALDELIDRCEPSQIKYMMQVIEPQFQRDFISLLPKELALYVLSFLEPRDLLRAAQTCRYWRVLAEDNLLWREKCREEGIEEPLNLRKRRLLSPGFMYSPWKFAFMRQHKIDMNWRSGELKAPKPLSRRHPGPADTPQHSTMH
;
A
#
# COMPACT_ATOMS: atom_id res chain seq x y z
N MET A 1 -26.99 6.60 -6.40
CA MET A 1 -27.84 7.66 -5.81
C MET A 1 -27.19 9.00 -6.16
N ARG A 2 -27.44 9.50 -7.38
CA ARG A 2 -28.33 10.64 -7.65
C ARG A 2 -28.05 11.84 -6.74
N TRP A 3 -27.03 12.61 -7.14
CA TRP A 3 -26.93 14.02 -6.80
C TRP A 3 -28.11 14.76 -7.45
N LEU A 4 -29.23 14.83 -6.73
CA LEU A 4 -30.30 15.79 -7.00
C LEU A 4 -30.36 16.72 -5.79
N PHE A 5 -29.43 17.68 -5.76
CA PHE A 5 -29.63 18.90 -5.01
C PHE A 5 -29.28 20.08 -5.91
N SER A 6 -30.37 20.72 -6.34
CA SER A 6 -30.51 22.16 -6.47
C SER A 6 -29.60 22.88 -7.46
N SER A 7 -30.22 23.26 -8.57
CA SER A 7 -29.92 24.47 -9.33
C SER A 7 -29.87 25.69 -8.39
N ARG A 8 -28.72 25.97 -7.82
CA ARG A 8 -28.42 27.23 -7.13
C ARG A 8 -27.41 27.98 -7.98
N MET A 9 -27.77 29.18 -8.43
CA MET A 9 -26.87 30.09 -9.15
C MET A 9 -25.48 30.04 -8.51
N ARG A 10 -24.49 29.58 -9.27
CA ARG A 10 -23.09 29.70 -8.89
C ARG A 10 -22.76 31.19 -9.03
N VAL A 11 -23.03 31.97 -7.98
CA VAL A 11 -22.53 33.35 -7.91
C VAL A 11 -21.00 33.22 -7.99
N ARG A 12 -20.43 33.76 -9.06
CA ARG A 12 -19.00 33.63 -9.34
C ARG A 12 -18.30 34.82 -8.73
N TRP A 13 -18.03 34.75 -7.42
CA TRP A 13 -17.36 35.84 -6.72
C TRP A 13 -15.96 36.10 -7.27
N SER A 14 -15.63 37.38 -7.45
CA SER A 14 -14.26 37.82 -7.72
C SER A 14 -13.35 37.54 -6.52
N GLY A 15 -12.02 37.55 -6.71
CA GLY A 15 -11.06 37.36 -5.61
C GLY A 15 -11.32 38.30 -4.43
N PRO A 16 -11.45 39.63 -4.66
CA PRO A 16 -11.77 40.60 -3.62
C PRO A 16 -13.13 40.38 -2.95
N GLU A 17 -14.18 40.04 -3.71
CA GLU A 17 -15.51 39.75 -3.14
C GLU A 17 -15.49 38.56 -2.18
N LYS A 18 -14.68 37.53 -2.47
CA LYS A 18 -14.49 36.39 -1.56
C LYS A 18 -13.85 36.82 -0.24
N LEU A 19 -12.86 37.72 -0.30
CA LEU A 19 -12.19 38.20 0.90
C LEU A 19 -13.14 39.04 1.76
N LEU A 20 -13.87 39.98 1.15
CA LEU A 20 -14.85 40.81 1.86
C LEU A 20 -15.93 39.97 2.56
N ALA A 21 -16.46 38.96 1.89
CA ALA A 21 -17.45 38.07 2.48
C ALA A 21 -16.88 37.18 3.59
N LEU A 22 -15.60 36.79 3.50
CA LEU A 22 -14.92 36.07 4.56
C LEU A 22 -14.70 36.97 5.77
N ASP A 23 -14.25 38.21 5.58
CA ASP A 23 -14.06 39.19 6.65
C ASP A 23 -15.38 39.45 7.39
N GLU A 24 -16.47 39.73 6.66
CA GLU A 24 -17.79 39.96 7.26
C GLU A 24 -18.32 38.74 8.04
N LEU A 25 -18.01 37.53 7.56
CA LEU A 25 -18.39 36.30 8.23
C LEU A 25 -17.56 36.05 9.51
N ILE A 26 -16.25 36.27 9.43
CA ILE A 26 -15.32 36.11 10.56
C ILE A 26 -15.68 37.07 11.70
N ASP A 27 -16.03 38.32 11.38
CA ASP A 27 -16.45 39.33 12.36
C ASP A 27 -17.70 38.94 13.15
N ARG A 28 -18.51 38.01 12.64
CA ARG A 28 -19.74 37.52 13.28
C ARG A 28 -19.57 36.16 13.97
N CYS A 29 -18.38 35.56 13.89
CA CYS A 29 -18.15 34.22 14.43
C CYS A 29 -17.90 34.22 15.94
N GLU A 30 -18.47 33.24 16.63
CA GLU A 30 -18.13 32.93 18.01
C GLU A 30 -16.74 32.26 18.12
N PRO A 31 -16.07 32.32 19.29
CA PRO A 31 -14.77 31.67 19.48
C PRO A 31 -14.74 30.17 19.13
N SER A 32 -15.85 29.46 19.35
CA SER A 32 -16.02 28.05 18.98
C SER A 32 -15.97 27.83 17.46
N GLN A 33 -16.59 28.73 16.70
CA GLN A 33 -16.64 28.72 15.25
C GLN A 33 -15.28 29.12 14.65
N ILE A 34 -14.61 30.11 15.22
CA ILE A 34 -13.23 30.49 14.82
C ILE A 34 -12.28 29.31 15.02
N LYS A 35 -12.38 28.60 16.15
CA LYS A 35 -11.57 27.40 16.42
C LYS A 35 -11.85 26.29 15.41
N TYR A 36 -13.11 26.07 15.07
CA TYR A 36 -13.48 25.12 14.01
C TYR A 36 -12.92 25.53 12.64
N MET A 37 -13.04 26.80 12.26
CA MET A 37 -12.47 27.33 11.02
C MET A 37 -10.96 27.11 10.96
N MET A 38 -10.24 27.38 12.05
CA MET A 38 -8.81 27.12 12.13
C MET A 38 -8.49 25.64 11.85
N GLN A 39 -9.23 24.71 12.45
CA GLN A 39 -9.06 23.27 12.22
C GLN A 39 -9.34 22.85 10.76
N VAL A 40 -10.25 23.54 10.07
CA VAL A 40 -10.58 23.25 8.67
C VAL A 40 -9.56 23.86 7.70
N ILE A 41 -9.08 25.06 8.02
CA ILE A 41 -8.17 25.85 7.18
C ILE A 41 -6.72 25.37 7.31
N GLU A 42 -6.25 25.07 8.53
CA GLU A 42 -4.86 24.73 8.81
C GLU A 42 -4.32 23.58 7.93
N PRO A 43 -5.05 22.48 7.67
CA PRO A 43 -4.61 21.44 6.75
C PRO A 43 -4.43 21.92 5.30
N GLN A 44 -5.14 22.96 4.86
CA GLN A 44 -5.03 23.50 3.49
C GLN A 44 -3.69 24.23 3.26
N PHE A 45 -3.03 24.67 4.33
CA PHE A 45 -1.72 25.32 4.25
C PHE A 45 -0.55 24.33 4.28
N GLN A 46 -0.82 23.05 4.55
CA GLN A 46 0.24 22.05 4.52
C GLN A 46 0.66 21.78 3.08
N ARG A 47 1.84 22.27 2.73
CA ARG A 47 2.48 21.93 1.46
C ARG A 47 3.02 20.51 1.55
N ASP A 48 2.85 19.78 0.46
CA ASP A 48 3.52 18.50 0.27
C ASP A 48 5.03 18.71 0.17
N PHE A 49 5.71 18.68 1.33
CA PHE A 49 7.14 18.92 1.41
C PHE A 49 7.95 17.87 0.66
N ILE A 50 7.47 16.61 0.58
CA ILE A 50 8.12 15.55 -0.18
C ILE A 50 8.14 15.88 -1.67
N SER A 51 7.04 16.44 -2.20
CA SER A 51 6.98 16.91 -3.60
C SER A 51 7.87 18.12 -3.87
N LEU A 52 8.34 18.83 -2.84
CA LEU A 52 9.26 19.97 -2.97
C LEU A 52 10.74 19.56 -2.88
N LEU A 53 11.04 18.34 -2.45
CA LEU A 53 12.41 17.84 -2.33
C LEU A 53 12.92 17.29 -3.67
N PRO A 54 14.24 17.41 -3.95
CA PRO A 54 14.92 16.56 -4.91
C PRO A 54 14.61 15.08 -4.65
N LYS A 55 14.49 14.29 -5.72
CA LYS A 55 14.02 12.89 -5.65
C LYS A 55 14.85 12.05 -4.68
N GLU A 56 16.16 12.24 -4.66
CA GLU A 56 17.10 11.50 -3.82
C GLU A 56 16.82 11.78 -2.33
N LEU A 57 16.57 13.04 -1.97
CA LEU A 57 16.25 13.44 -0.61
C LEU A 57 14.87 12.94 -0.20
N ALA A 58 13.89 12.96 -1.11
CA ALA A 58 12.57 12.39 -0.87
C ALA A 58 12.66 10.88 -0.57
N LEU A 59 13.42 10.12 -1.37
CA LEU A 59 13.65 8.69 -1.13
C LEU A 59 14.42 8.43 0.16
N TYR A 60 15.40 9.27 0.50
CA TYR A 60 16.11 9.20 1.76
C TYR A 60 15.16 9.36 2.95
N VAL A 61 14.29 10.37 2.95
CA VAL A 61 13.26 10.54 3.99
C VAL A 61 12.34 9.32 4.08
N LEU A 62 11.88 8.80 2.94
CA LEU A 62 11.01 7.61 2.92
C LEU A 62 11.71 6.34 3.43
N SER A 63 13.04 6.23 3.34
CA SER A 63 13.79 5.07 3.85
C SER A 63 13.68 4.86 5.36
N PHE A 64 13.42 5.93 6.11
CA PHE A 64 13.19 5.89 7.55
C PHE A 64 11.81 5.35 7.94
N LEU A 65 10.89 5.22 7.00
CA LEU A 65 9.54 4.72 7.27
C LEU A 65 9.52 3.19 7.35
N GLU A 66 8.71 2.68 8.27
CA GLU A 66 8.39 1.26 8.30
C GLU A 66 7.58 0.85 7.05
N PRO A 67 7.62 -0.43 6.63
CA PRO A 67 6.86 -0.92 5.48
C PRO A 67 5.36 -0.58 5.54
N ARG A 68 4.75 -0.60 6.74
CA ARG A 68 3.35 -0.23 6.93
C ARG A 68 3.09 1.24 6.58
N ASP A 69 3.99 2.12 6.98
CA ASP A 69 3.87 3.56 6.73
C ASP A 69 4.23 3.91 5.29
N LEU A 70 5.16 3.20 4.66
CA LEU A 70 5.39 3.27 3.22
C LEU A 70 4.13 2.93 2.41
N LEU A 71 3.38 1.91 2.83
CA LEU A 71 2.12 1.55 2.17
C LEU A 71 1.04 2.61 2.36
N ARG A 72 1.02 3.33 3.49
CA ARG A 72 0.11 4.47 3.72
C ARG A 72 0.54 5.69 2.92
N ALA A 73 1.83 5.98 2.91
CA ALA A 73 2.47 7.03 2.10
C ALA A 73 2.12 6.86 0.61
N ALA A 74 2.13 5.63 0.08
CA ALA A 74 1.74 5.35 -1.29
C ALA A 74 0.28 5.68 -1.66
N GLN A 75 -0.58 5.95 -0.67
CA GLN A 75 -2.02 6.26 -0.85
C GLN A 75 -2.33 7.77 -0.82
N THR A 76 -1.34 8.63 -0.55
CA THR A 76 -1.58 10.08 -0.42
C THR A 76 -1.83 10.74 -1.78
N CYS A 77 -0.92 10.56 -2.74
CA CYS A 77 -1.05 11.11 -4.09
C CYS A 77 -0.24 10.29 -5.12
N ARG A 78 -0.34 10.63 -6.41
CA ARG A 78 0.36 9.92 -7.48
C ARG A 78 1.89 9.98 -7.36
N TYR A 79 2.44 11.13 -6.97
CA TYR A 79 3.89 11.31 -6.84
C TYR A 79 4.46 10.49 -5.68
N TRP A 80 3.81 10.56 -4.52
CA TRP A 80 4.15 9.72 -3.36
C TRP A 80 4.04 8.25 -3.67
N ARG A 81 3.02 7.82 -4.43
CA ARG A 81 2.90 6.45 -4.89
C ARG A 81 4.09 6.02 -5.74
N VAL A 82 4.60 6.88 -6.63
CA VAL A 82 5.78 6.57 -7.46
C VAL A 82 7.03 6.44 -6.58
N LEU A 83 7.24 7.34 -5.62
CA LEU A 83 8.39 7.28 -4.71
C LEU A 83 8.33 6.07 -3.78
N ALA A 84 7.18 5.79 -3.19
CA ALA A 84 6.97 4.66 -2.29
C ALA A 84 7.00 3.30 -3.01
N GLU A 85 7.03 3.28 -4.36
CA GLU A 85 7.22 2.06 -5.15
C GLU A 85 8.67 1.82 -5.57
N ASP A 86 9.62 2.64 -5.10
CA ASP A 86 11.02 2.55 -5.50
C ASP A 86 11.63 1.17 -5.24
N ASN A 87 12.38 0.67 -6.22
CA ASN A 87 12.89 -0.69 -6.20
C ASN A 87 14.01 -0.89 -5.17
N LEU A 88 14.86 0.12 -4.97
CA LEU A 88 15.99 0.04 -4.02
C LEU A 88 15.50 0.22 -2.59
N LEU A 89 14.52 1.11 -2.39
CA LEU A 89 13.83 1.26 -1.11
C LEU A 89 13.28 -0.09 -0.61
N TRP A 90 12.54 -0.81 -1.45
CA TRP A 90 11.99 -2.12 -1.07
C TRP A 90 13.03 -3.22 -1.00
N ARG A 91 14.14 -3.13 -1.74
CA ARG A 91 15.27 -4.07 -1.58
C ARG A 91 15.86 -3.98 -0.19
N GLU A 92 15.99 -2.77 0.37
CA GLU A 92 16.50 -2.60 1.73
C GLU A 92 15.53 -3.15 2.76
N LYS A 93 14.23 -2.86 2.62
CA LYS A 93 13.18 -3.45 3.49
C LYS A 93 13.12 -4.98 3.40
N CYS A 94 13.36 -5.55 2.23
CA CYS A 94 13.51 -6.99 2.08
C CYS A 94 14.75 -7.53 2.81
N ARG A 95 15.88 -6.83 2.72
CA ARG A 95 17.12 -7.23 3.41
C ARG A 95 16.94 -7.24 4.93
N GLU A 96 16.27 -6.23 5.50
CA GLU A 96 15.93 -6.15 6.93
C GLU A 96 15.15 -7.39 7.41
N GLU A 97 14.30 -7.97 6.57
CA GLU A 97 13.50 -9.17 6.86
C GLU A 97 14.13 -10.50 6.37
N GLY A 98 15.39 -10.48 5.90
CA GLY A 98 16.07 -11.67 5.40
C GLY A 98 15.55 -12.22 4.07
N ILE A 99 14.86 -11.39 3.27
CA ILE A 99 14.40 -11.72 1.92
C ILE A 99 15.53 -11.39 0.94
N GLU A 100 16.21 -12.43 0.44
CA GLU A 100 17.40 -12.28 -0.41
C GLU A 100 17.09 -12.13 -1.90
N GLU A 101 15.92 -12.56 -2.35
CA GLU A 101 15.58 -12.66 -3.77
C GLU A 101 14.30 -11.88 -4.13
N PRO A 102 14.33 -11.06 -5.19
CA PRO A 102 13.13 -10.39 -5.67
C PRO A 102 12.16 -11.39 -6.31
N LEU A 103 10.88 -11.02 -6.35
CA LEU A 103 9.89 -11.85 -7.05
C LEU A 103 10.08 -11.74 -8.57
N ASN A 104 10.27 -12.89 -9.22
CA ASN A 104 10.33 -12.96 -10.68
C ASN A 104 8.97 -12.62 -11.31
N LEU A 105 8.81 -11.35 -11.72
CA LEU A 105 7.59 -10.82 -12.33
C LEU A 105 7.33 -11.34 -13.76
N ARG A 106 8.23 -12.13 -14.36
CA ARG A 106 8.07 -12.69 -15.72
C ARG A 106 6.74 -13.43 -15.95
N LYS A 107 6.08 -13.92 -14.89
CA LYS A 107 4.77 -14.60 -14.96
C LYS A 107 3.54 -13.69 -14.70
N ARG A 108 3.72 -12.41 -14.35
CA ARG A 108 2.63 -11.46 -14.04
C ARG A 108 2.62 -10.29 -15.04
N ARG A 109 2.36 -10.56 -16.32
CA ARG A 109 2.13 -9.55 -17.36
C ARG A 109 0.77 -8.80 -17.21
N LEU A 110 0.32 -8.46 -16.01
CA LEU A 110 -1.04 -7.91 -15.79
C LEU A 110 -1.08 -6.75 -14.78
N LEU A 111 -0.10 -5.86 -14.84
CA LEU A 111 -0.11 -4.65 -14.02
C LEU A 111 -0.12 -3.43 -14.92
N SER A 112 -0.94 -2.44 -14.54
CA SER A 112 -1.39 -1.30 -15.34
C SER A 112 -0.32 -0.75 -16.29
N PRO A 113 -0.62 -0.59 -17.60
CA PRO A 113 0.31 0.03 -18.54
C PRO A 113 0.75 1.41 -18.02
N GLY A 114 2.05 1.57 -17.76
CA GLY A 114 2.63 2.84 -17.34
C GLY A 114 2.98 2.98 -15.85
N PHE A 115 2.72 1.97 -14.99
CA PHE A 115 3.21 1.98 -13.60
C PHE A 115 4.22 0.84 -13.37
N MET A 116 5.46 1.21 -13.08
CA MET A 116 6.52 0.27 -12.76
C MET A 116 6.39 -0.17 -11.30
N TYR A 117 5.91 -1.39 -11.09
CA TYR A 117 5.87 -1.98 -9.76
C TYR A 117 7.22 -2.60 -9.40
N SER A 118 7.64 -2.46 -8.13
CA SER A 118 8.88 -3.05 -7.60
C SER A 118 8.76 -4.57 -7.39
N PRO A 119 9.61 -5.40 -8.04
CA PRO A 119 9.77 -6.83 -7.71
C PRO A 119 10.02 -7.11 -6.23
N TRP A 120 10.81 -6.26 -5.56
CA TRP A 120 11.11 -6.39 -4.13
C TRP A 120 9.89 -6.13 -3.26
N LYS A 121 9.09 -5.10 -3.59
CA LYS A 121 7.83 -4.84 -2.88
C LYS A 121 6.90 -6.04 -2.95
N PHE A 122 6.81 -6.67 -4.12
CA PHE A 122 6.02 -7.88 -4.25
C PHE A 122 6.56 -9.02 -3.40
N ALA A 123 7.88 -9.22 -3.37
CA ALA A 123 8.51 -10.27 -2.56
C ALA A 123 8.18 -10.05 -1.07
N PHE A 124 8.33 -8.82 -0.59
CA PHE A 124 7.96 -8.40 0.75
C PHE A 124 6.49 -8.70 1.06
N MET A 125 5.56 -8.23 0.23
CA MET A 125 4.13 -8.45 0.44
C MET A 125 3.75 -9.93 0.42
N ARG A 126 4.42 -10.74 -0.41
CA ARG A 126 4.21 -12.20 -0.43
C ARG A 126 4.66 -12.82 0.89
N GLN A 127 5.85 -12.48 1.37
CA GLN A 127 6.39 -13.03 2.61
C GLN A 127 5.50 -12.65 3.79
N HIS A 128 5.19 -11.35 3.94
CA HIS A 128 4.28 -10.86 4.97
C HIS A 128 2.90 -11.55 4.92
N LYS A 129 2.36 -11.82 3.72
CA LYS A 129 1.10 -12.56 3.59
C LYS A 129 1.22 -14.02 4.04
N ILE A 130 2.33 -14.68 3.75
CA ILE A 130 2.60 -16.04 4.23
C ILE A 130 2.66 -16.04 5.75
N ASP A 131 3.38 -15.10 6.36
CA ASP A 131 3.53 -15.02 7.80
C ASP A 131 2.19 -14.73 8.50
N MET A 132 1.39 -13.81 7.95
CA MET A 132 0.03 -13.54 8.45
C MET A 132 -0.88 -14.76 8.31
N ASN A 133 -0.81 -15.49 7.20
CA ASN A 133 -1.58 -16.72 7.03
C ASN A 133 -1.17 -17.78 8.07
N TRP A 134 0.11 -17.89 8.42
CA TRP A 134 0.56 -18.83 9.45
C TRP A 134 0.12 -18.41 10.86
N ARG A 135 0.08 -17.11 11.16
CA ARG A 135 -0.27 -16.59 12.49
C ARG A 135 -1.77 -16.57 12.75
N SER A 136 -2.57 -16.24 11.75
CA SER A 136 -4.00 -15.97 11.92
C SER A 136 -4.87 -16.40 10.74
N GLY A 137 -4.33 -17.19 9.80
CA GLY A 137 -5.09 -17.68 8.66
C GLY A 137 -5.97 -18.87 9.02
N GLU A 138 -7.06 -19.04 8.27
CA GLU A 138 -7.90 -20.24 8.38
C GLU A 138 -7.11 -21.50 7.98
N LEU A 139 -7.15 -22.51 8.84
CA LEU A 139 -6.48 -23.79 8.62
C LEU A 139 -7.18 -24.54 7.48
N LYS A 140 -6.51 -24.64 6.34
CA LYS A 140 -6.97 -25.49 5.23
C LYS A 140 -6.60 -26.94 5.52
N ALA A 141 -7.54 -27.86 5.28
CA ALA A 141 -7.28 -29.28 5.40
C ALA A 141 -6.06 -29.66 4.53
N PRO A 142 -5.05 -30.34 5.10
CA PRO A 142 -3.87 -30.74 4.35
C PRO A 142 -4.27 -31.72 3.25
N LYS A 143 -3.59 -31.66 2.10
CA LYS A 143 -3.82 -32.62 1.03
C LYS A 143 -3.49 -34.03 1.54
N PRO A 144 -4.38 -35.02 1.40
CA PRO A 144 -4.11 -36.37 1.85
C PRO A 144 -2.89 -36.91 1.11
N LEU A 145 -1.88 -37.37 1.86
CA LEU A 145 -0.71 -37.99 1.28
C LEU A 145 -1.14 -39.32 0.66
N SER A 146 -0.99 -39.45 -0.66
CA SER A 146 -1.22 -40.71 -1.36
C SER A 146 -0.24 -41.74 -0.78
N ARG A 147 -0.74 -42.73 -0.01
CA ARG A 147 0.06 -43.84 0.53
C ARG A 147 0.74 -44.56 -0.63
N ARG A 148 2.03 -44.32 -0.85
CA ARG A 148 2.86 -45.16 -1.70
C ARG A 148 3.89 -45.88 -0.85
N HIS A 149 3.49 -47.03 -0.33
CA HIS A 149 4.42 -48.11 -0.05
C HIS A 149 3.73 -49.42 -0.46
N PRO A 150 4.08 -50.03 -1.60
CA PRO A 150 3.96 -51.47 -1.73
C PRO A 150 4.93 -52.09 -0.73
N GLY A 151 4.43 -52.95 0.18
CA GLY A 151 5.27 -53.75 1.05
C GLY A 151 6.22 -54.66 0.24
N PRO A 152 7.26 -55.22 0.86
CA PRO A 152 8.21 -56.09 0.16
C PRO A 152 7.45 -57.26 -0.46
N ALA A 153 7.66 -57.50 -1.75
CA ALA A 153 7.14 -58.67 -2.44
C ALA A 153 7.72 -59.92 -1.76
N ASP A 154 6.84 -60.71 -1.15
CA ASP A 154 7.17 -62.07 -0.71
C ASP A 154 7.74 -62.81 -1.91
N THR A 155 9.03 -63.14 -1.83
CA THR A 155 9.71 -63.96 -2.83
C THR A 155 9.26 -65.41 -2.57
N PRO A 156 8.62 -66.11 -3.52
CA PRO A 156 8.30 -67.52 -3.32
C PRO A 156 9.61 -68.30 -3.30
N GLN A 157 9.93 -68.90 -2.15
CA GLN A 157 11.00 -69.90 -2.07
C GLN A 157 10.60 -71.09 -2.94
N HIS A 158 11.37 -71.26 -4.02
CA HIS A 158 11.34 -72.45 -4.85
C HIS A 158 12.03 -73.58 -4.05
N SER A 159 11.26 -74.40 -3.34
CA SER A 159 11.79 -75.64 -2.76
C SER A 159 11.72 -76.76 -3.79
N THR A 160 12.93 -77.16 -4.19
CA THR A 160 13.29 -78.28 -5.05
C THR A 160 12.82 -79.63 -4.49
N MET A 161 12.47 -80.52 -5.42
CA MET A 161 12.29 -81.97 -5.35
C MET A 161 12.87 -82.72 -4.12
N HIS A 162 12.07 -83.61 -3.54
CA HIS A 162 12.25 -85.08 -3.60
C HIS A 162 11.02 -85.82 -3.09
#